data_AF-A0A453QTV0-F1
#
_entry.id   AF-A0A453QTV0-F1
#
_cell.length_a   1.000
_cell.length_b   1.000
_cell.length_c   1.000
_cell.angle_alpha   90.00
_cell.angle_beta   90.00
_cell.angle_gamma   90.00
#
_symmetry.space_group_name_H-M   'P 1'
#
loop_
_entity.id
_entity.type
_entity.pdbx_description
1 polymer ?
#
loop_
_entity_poly.entity_id
_entity_poly.type
_entity_poly.pdbx_seq_one_letter_code
_entity_poly.pdbx_strand_id
1 'polypeptide(L)'
;MATGMDVLNLSIGGPDYLDLPFVEKVWELTANNIIMVSAIGNDGPLYGTLNNPADQSDVIGVGGIDYNNHIASFSSRGMTTWELPHGYGRVKPDVVAYSRDIMGSKTSTGCKTLSGTSVASPVVAGAVCLLVSVIPEDKRKSILNPASMKQALVEGASKLVGPNIYEQGAGKPDLWQSYEILKNYQPRASVFPNMLDFTDCPYFWPFCRQPLYAGAMPVVFNATILNGMGVIGYVKDPPVWQPSEDVGNLLTVHFTYSDTIWPWTGYLALHMQVKDEGSQFSGIISGNVTLSIYSPAAEGESSPRSSTCVLYLKVRVVQTPVRSRRILWDQFHNIKYPSGYVPRDSLNVNNDILDWHGDHLHTNFHILFNMLRDAGYYIETLGSPLTCFDASNYGTLLMVDLEDEYFSEEIQKLRDDVVHKGLGLAVFAEWYHVDTMVKMTFFDENTRSWWSPLTGGANIPALNELLAPFGIAFGDKILSGDFSINGEQSHYASGTDIVQFPAGGFLHGFELQEDPKTAQNSSTPDTQNSQSQEKSK
;
A
#
# COMPACT_ATOMS: atom_id res chain seq x y z
N MET A 1 -16.19 -29.59 9.71
CA MET A 1 -15.58 -29.45 8.37
C MET A 1 -15.32 -30.82 7.77
N ALA A 2 -15.65 -31.03 6.49
CA ALA A 2 -15.74 -32.36 5.86
C ALA A 2 -14.39 -33.08 5.62
N THR A 3 -13.24 -32.43 5.85
CA THR A 3 -11.90 -32.98 5.51
C THR A 3 -10.90 -33.03 6.66
N GLY A 4 -11.20 -32.46 7.84
CA GLY A 4 -10.27 -32.44 8.99
C GLY A 4 -8.96 -31.69 8.75
N MET A 5 -8.94 -30.74 7.83
CA MET A 5 -7.75 -29.96 7.43
C MET A 5 -7.43 -28.85 8.45
N ASP A 6 -6.17 -28.79 8.90
CA ASP A 6 -5.67 -27.72 9.78
C ASP A 6 -4.99 -26.56 9.01
N VAL A 7 -4.38 -26.85 7.86
CA VAL A 7 -3.57 -25.90 7.06
C VAL A 7 -4.02 -25.93 5.61
N LEU A 8 -4.25 -24.75 5.03
CA LEU A 8 -4.55 -24.55 3.62
C LEU A 8 -3.47 -23.69 2.97
N ASN A 9 -2.86 -24.18 1.89
CA ASN A 9 -1.92 -23.42 1.08
C ASN A 9 -2.57 -22.98 -0.24
N LEU A 10 -2.55 -21.68 -0.51
CA LEU A 10 -2.94 -21.08 -1.78
C LEU A 10 -1.69 -20.52 -2.48
N SER A 11 -1.12 -21.31 -3.40
CA SER A 11 0.02 -20.87 -4.23
C SER A 11 -0.42 -20.01 -5.42
N ILE A 12 -1.48 -19.22 -5.24
CA ILE A 12 -2.12 -18.38 -6.25
C ILE A 12 -2.59 -17.09 -5.57
N GLY A 13 -2.63 -16.02 -6.33
CA GLY A 13 -3.29 -14.79 -5.95
C GLY A 13 -3.60 -13.98 -7.20
N GLY A 14 -4.43 -12.97 -7.05
CA GLY A 14 -4.65 -11.95 -8.07
C GLY A 14 -4.33 -10.58 -7.49
N PRO A 15 -4.24 -9.54 -8.35
CA PRO A 15 -4.21 -8.18 -7.89
C PRO A 15 -5.31 -7.93 -6.85
N ASP A 16 -5.00 -7.11 -5.86
CA ASP A 16 -5.88 -6.89 -4.72
C ASP A 16 -7.11 -6.09 -5.15
N TYR A 17 -8.12 -6.80 -5.66
CA TYR A 17 -9.38 -6.23 -6.11
C TYR A 17 -10.44 -6.12 -5.00
N LEU A 18 -10.09 -6.22 -3.72
CA LEU A 18 -11.09 -6.20 -2.64
C LEU A 18 -12.29 -7.11 -2.97
N ASP A 19 -12.05 -8.29 -3.57
CA ASP A 19 -13.11 -9.21 -4.00
C ASP A 19 -13.84 -9.73 -2.77
N LEU A 20 -14.86 -8.99 -2.32
CA LEU A 20 -15.54 -9.20 -1.05
C LEU A 20 -16.04 -10.65 -0.91
N PRO A 21 -16.69 -11.27 -1.92
CA PRO A 21 -17.02 -12.69 -1.88
C PRO A 21 -15.84 -13.62 -1.56
N PHE A 22 -14.66 -13.38 -2.16
CA PHE A 22 -13.47 -14.19 -1.91
C PHE A 22 -12.84 -13.89 -0.55
N VAL A 23 -12.74 -12.61 -0.16
CA VAL A 23 -12.24 -12.16 1.14
C VAL A 23 -13.09 -12.69 2.29
N GLU A 24 -14.42 -12.60 2.18
CA GLU A 24 -15.35 -13.15 3.18
C GLU A 24 -15.19 -14.67 3.31
N LYS A 25 -14.89 -15.37 2.21
CA LYS A 25 -14.61 -16.80 2.25
C LYS A 25 -13.32 -17.11 3.00
N VAL A 26 -12.27 -16.31 2.80
CA VAL A 26 -11.01 -16.41 3.55
C VAL A 26 -11.29 -16.22 5.04
N TRP A 27 -12.02 -15.18 5.42
CA TRP A 27 -12.42 -14.95 6.82
C TRP A 27 -13.24 -16.08 7.42
N GLU A 28 -14.16 -16.68 6.66
CA GLU A 28 -14.92 -17.84 7.13
C GLU A 28 -13.99 -19.04 7.40
N LEU A 29 -13.01 -19.30 6.52
CA LEU A 29 -12.05 -20.39 6.69
C LEU A 29 -11.17 -20.16 7.92
N THR A 30 -10.58 -18.97 8.07
CA THR A 30 -9.71 -18.65 9.20
C THR A 30 -10.49 -18.61 10.51
N ALA A 31 -11.71 -18.09 10.54
CA ALA A 31 -12.60 -18.14 11.70
C ALA A 31 -12.89 -19.57 12.19
N ASN A 32 -12.82 -20.56 11.30
CA ASN A 32 -12.96 -21.99 11.61
C ASN A 32 -11.63 -22.68 11.99
N ASN A 33 -10.61 -21.91 12.39
CA ASN A 33 -9.26 -22.36 12.77
C ASN A 33 -8.40 -22.94 11.63
N ILE A 34 -8.77 -22.71 10.36
CA ILE A 34 -7.87 -23.10 9.26
C ILE A 34 -6.74 -22.08 9.17
N ILE A 35 -5.50 -22.54 9.31
CA ILE A 35 -4.32 -21.71 9.09
C ILE A 35 -4.11 -21.58 7.58
N MET A 36 -4.29 -20.37 7.05
CA MET A 36 -4.08 -20.08 5.63
C MET A 36 -2.68 -19.55 5.38
N VAL A 37 -2.01 -20.12 4.38
CA VAL A 37 -0.71 -19.69 3.88
C VAL A 37 -0.86 -19.37 2.39
N SER A 38 -0.40 -18.20 1.96
CA SER A 38 -0.54 -17.78 0.57
C SER A 38 0.71 -17.08 0.05
N ALA A 39 0.94 -17.19 -1.27
CA ALA A 39 2.04 -16.53 -1.96
C ALA A 39 1.74 -15.04 -2.16
N ILE A 40 2.71 -14.16 -1.85
CA ILE A 40 2.50 -12.70 -1.89
C ILE A 40 2.33 -12.11 -3.30
N GLY A 41 2.67 -12.87 -4.36
CA GLY A 41 2.64 -12.42 -5.75
C GLY A 41 4.01 -12.44 -6.42
N ASN A 42 4.04 -12.28 -7.75
CA ASN A 42 5.26 -12.31 -8.55
C ASN A 42 5.44 -11.04 -9.39
N ASP A 43 4.82 -9.95 -8.96
CA ASP A 43 4.69 -8.69 -9.70
C ASP A 43 5.72 -7.63 -9.25
N GLY A 44 6.69 -8.06 -8.41
CA GLY A 44 7.86 -7.26 -8.07
C GLY A 44 8.78 -6.99 -9.27
N PRO A 45 9.70 -6.02 -9.17
CA PRO A 45 10.15 -5.38 -7.93
C PRO A 45 9.39 -4.09 -7.57
N LEU A 46 8.34 -3.73 -8.31
CA LEU A 46 7.53 -2.55 -8.01
C LEU A 46 6.86 -2.70 -6.64
N TYR A 47 6.71 -1.58 -5.92
CA TYR A 47 6.05 -1.53 -4.62
C TYR A 47 4.55 -1.26 -4.81
N GLY A 48 3.70 -1.86 -3.96
CA GLY A 48 2.24 -1.81 -4.10
C GLY A 48 1.69 -3.01 -4.88
N THR A 49 2.46 -4.09 -4.98
CA THR A 49 2.19 -5.23 -5.89
C THR A 49 1.70 -6.48 -5.17
N LEU A 50 1.22 -6.35 -3.93
CA LEU A 50 0.80 -7.48 -3.11
C LEU A 50 -0.51 -8.06 -3.65
N ASN A 51 -0.59 -9.39 -3.73
CA ASN A 51 -1.76 -10.08 -4.24
C ASN A 51 -2.66 -10.63 -3.13
N ASN A 52 -3.96 -10.61 -3.38
CA ASN A 52 -4.97 -11.23 -2.54
C ASN A 52 -4.99 -12.75 -2.75
N PRO A 53 -5.09 -13.59 -1.69
CA PRO A 53 -5.39 -13.25 -0.29
C PRO A 53 -4.15 -13.10 0.61
N ALA A 54 -2.94 -13.05 0.05
CA ALA A 54 -1.72 -13.02 0.86
C ALA A 54 -1.48 -11.68 1.55
N ASP A 55 -2.09 -10.60 1.07
CA ASP A 55 -2.15 -9.28 1.69
C ASP A 55 -3.05 -9.21 2.94
N GLN A 56 -4.00 -10.14 3.12
CA GLN A 56 -4.94 -10.13 4.23
C GLN A 56 -4.27 -10.39 5.58
N SER A 57 -4.71 -9.67 6.62
CA SER A 57 -4.10 -9.73 7.96
C SER A 57 -4.16 -11.12 8.62
N ASP A 58 -5.17 -11.94 8.33
CA ASP A 58 -5.40 -13.28 8.89
C ASP A 58 -4.74 -14.41 8.08
N VAL A 59 -4.22 -14.12 6.89
CA VAL A 59 -3.47 -15.07 6.04
C VAL A 59 -1.98 -14.89 6.21
N ILE A 60 -1.22 -15.97 6.36
CA ILE A 60 0.25 -15.91 6.37
C ILE A 60 0.74 -15.69 4.93
N GLY A 61 1.09 -14.44 4.61
CA GLY A 61 1.60 -14.03 3.32
C GLY A 61 3.10 -14.27 3.21
N VAL A 62 3.52 -14.98 2.16
CA VAL A 62 4.90 -15.46 2.00
C VAL A 62 5.56 -14.82 0.79
N GLY A 63 6.61 -14.04 1.06
CA GLY A 63 7.51 -13.50 0.04
C GLY A 63 8.64 -14.45 -0.34
N GLY A 64 9.39 -14.07 -1.37
CA GLY A 64 10.39 -14.92 -2.00
C GLY A 64 11.82 -14.41 -1.90
N ILE A 65 12.75 -15.29 -1.53
CA ILE A 65 14.20 -15.03 -1.53
C ILE A 65 14.98 -16.06 -2.36
N ASP A 66 16.20 -15.70 -2.75
CA ASP A 66 17.18 -16.63 -3.32
C ASP A 66 18.02 -17.33 -2.24
N TYR A 67 18.89 -18.26 -2.66
CA TYR A 67 19.78 -19.00 -1.76
C TYR A 67 20.84 -18.14 -1.06
N ASN A 68 21.06 -16.90 -1.50
CA ASN A 68 21.94 -15.93 -0.84
C ASN A 68 21.17 -15.06 0.17
N ASN A 69 19.88 -15.31 0.37
CA ASN A 69 18.95 -14.49 1.15
C ASN A 69 18.73 -13.07 0.59
N HIS A 70 18.88 -12.89 -0.72
CA HIS A 70 18.38 -11.67 -1.37
C HIS A 70 16.91 -11.85 -1.73
N ILE A 71 16.13 -10.76 -1.63
CA ILE A 71 14.75 -10.75 -2.12
C ILE A 71 14.76 -11.07 -3.62
N ALA A 72 13.99 -12.08 -4.02
CA ALA A 72 13.84 -12.42 -5.43
C ALA A 72 13.22 -11.23 -6.17
N SER A 73 13.75 -10.86 -7.34
CA SER A 73 13.29 -9.67 -8.07
C SER A 73 11.79 -9.68 -8.36
N PHE A 74 11.24 -10.85 -8.67
CA PHE A 74 9.81 -11.03 -8.91
C PHE A 74 8.96 -10.97 -7.63
N SER A 75 9.52 -11.16 -6.43
CA SER A 75 8.70 -11.17 -5.21
C SER A 75 7.97 -9.83 -5.07
N SER A 76 6.64 -9.88 -5.07
CA SER A 76 5.81 -8.72 -4.76
C SER A 76 6.18 -8.14 -3.40
N ARG A 77 6.07 -6.82 -3.27
CA ARG A 77 6.54 -6.05 -2.11
C ARG A 77 5.81 -4.72 -2.01
N GLY A 78 6.07 -4.02 -0.92
CA GLY A 78 5.39 -2.79 -0.55
C GLY A 78 4.37 -3.02 0.56
N MET A 79 3.77 -1.94 1.00
CA MET A 79 2.67 -1.99 1.95
C MET A 79 1.38 -2.45 1.27
N THR A 80 0.42 -2.91 2.06
CA THR A 80 -0.93 -3.21 1.55
C THR A 80 -1.65 -1.94 1.07
N THR A 81 -2.56 -2.03 0.10
CA THR A 81 -3.25 -0.85 -0.47
C THR A 81 -4.63 -0.57 0.14
N TRP A 82 -5.10 -1.43 1.06
CA TRP A 82 -6.43 -1.36 1.71
C TRP A 82 -6.77 -0.02 2.36
N GLU A 83 -5.78 0.65 2.93
CA GLU A 83 -5.92 1.94 3.62
C GLU A 83 -5.77 3.15 2.69
N LEU A 84 -5.31 2.98 1.46
CA LEU A 84 -5.16 4.06 0.50
C LEU A 84 -6.54 4.48 -0.06
N PRO A 85 -6.72 5.76 -0.44
CA PRO A 85 -5.79 6.88 -0.34
C PRO A 85 -5.75 7.58 1.04
N HIS A 86 -6.65 7.23 1.96
CA HIS A 86 -6.88 8.00 3.18
C HIS A 86 -5.96 7.67 4.36
N GLY A 87 -5.00 6.78 4.15
CA GLY A 87 -4.16 6.24 5.22
C GLY A 87 -2.85 5.68 4.70
N TYR A 88 -2.35 4.68 5.41
CA TYR A 88 -1.06 4.07 5.12
C TYR A 88 -1.19 2.55 5.15
N GLY A 89 -0.55 1.83 4.25
CA GLY A 89 -0.68 0.37 4.20
C GLY A 89 -0.11 -0.37 5.42
N ARG A 90 -0.51 -1.63 5.57
CA ARG A 90 0.00 -2.56 6.59
C ARG A 90 1.27 -3.27 6.11
N VAL A 91 2.01 -3.84 7.06
CA VAL A 91 3.21 -4.63 6.79
C VAL A 91 2.86 -5.98 6.18
N LYS A 92 3.37 -6.23 4.97
CA LYS A 92 3.41 -7.51 4.27
C LYS A 92 4.69 -7.58 3.40
N PRO A 93 5.16 -8.78 3.00
CA PRO A 93 4.70 -10.11 3.45
C PRO A 93 4.88 -10.30 4.97
N ASP A 94 4.31 -11.36 5.56
CA ASP A 94 4.55 -11.66 6.99
C ASP A 94 5.97 -12.21 7.18
N VAL A 95 6.40 -13.11 6.28
CA VAL A 95 7.70 -13.78 6.27
C VAL A 95 8.17 -14.04 4.83
N VAL A 96 9.45 -14.37 4.67
CA VAL A 96 10.04 -14.76 3.36
C VAL A 96 10.65 -16.16 3.40
N ALA A 97 10.55 -16.88 2.28
CA ALA A 97 11.17 -18.20 2.13
C ALA A 97 11.81 -18.37 0.74
N TYR A 98 12.65 -19.40 0.60
CA TYR A 98 13.34 -19.67 -0.66
C TYR A 98 12.32 -19.91 -1.79
N SER A 99 12.42 -19.09 -2.83
CA SER A 99 11.48 -19.05 -3.96
C SER A 99 12.17 -19.14 -5.32
N ARG A 100 13.50 -19.00 -5.37
CA ARG A 100 14.28 -19.00 -6.61
C ARG A 100 15.07 -20.28 -6.75
N ASP A 101 14.96 -20.88 -7.92
CA ASP A 101 15.69 -22.08 -8.32
C ASP A 101 15.47 -23.28 -7.37
N ILE A 102 14.25 -23.44 -6.88
CA ILE A 102 13.87 -24.48 -5.92
C ILE A 102 13.55 -25.78 -6.65
N MET A 103 14.10 -26.89 -6.15
CA MET A 103 13.82 -28.21 -6.69
C MET A 103 12.48 -28.74 -6.19
N GLY A 104 11.57 -29.07 -7.11
CA GLY A 104 10.28 -29.68 -6.84
C GLY A 104 10.01 -30.92 -7.71
N SER A 105 9.00 -31.70 -7.32
CA SER A 105 8.57 -32.86 -8.11
C SER A 105 7.97 -32.43 -9.44
N LYS A 106 8.27 -33.19 -10.51
CA LYS A 106 7.50 -33.13 -11.76
C LYS A 106 6.18 -33.90 -11.58
N THR A 107 5.21 -33.61 -12.45
CA THR A 107 4.01 -34.44 -12.63
C THR A 107 4.34 -35.77 -13.30
N SER A 108 5.40 -35.79 -14.12
CA SER A 108 6.08 -36.99 -14.57
C SER A 108 7.17 -37.41 -13.58
N THR A 109 8.03 -38.36 -13.96
CA THR A 109 9.15 -38.80 -13.12
C THR A 109 10.26 -37.74 -13.01
N GLY A 110 10.86 -37.65 -11.82
CA GLY A 110 12.02 -36.79 -11.54
C GLY A 110 11.68 -35.40 -10.99
N CYS A 111 12.70 -34.55 -10.90
CA CYS A 111 12.59 -33.21 -10.34
C CYS A 111 12.72 -32.12 -11.41
N LYS A 112 12.12 -30.95 -11.16
CA LYS A 112 12.36 -29.70 -11.91
C LYS A 112 12.69 -28.57 -10.95
N THR A 113 13.43 -27.61 -11.47
CA THR A 113 13.66 -26.33 -10.83
C THR A 113 12.48 -25.39 -11.13
N LEU A 114 11.99 -24.69 -10.11
CA LEU A 114 10.90 -23.72 -10.17
C LEU A 114 11.31 -22.43 -9.48
N SER A 115 10.79 -21.31 -9.99
CA SER A 115 10.95 -19.99 -9.39
C SER A 115 9.59 -19.31 -9.28
N GLY A 116 9.29 -18.74 -8.11
CA GLY A 116 8.05 -18.04 -7.82
C GLY A 116 7.69 -18.08 -6.33
N THR A 117 6.97 -17.07 -5.83
CA THR A 117 6.43 -17.07 -4.47
C THR A 117 5.42 -18.20 -4.25
N SER A 118 4.81 -18.69 -5.34
CA SER A 118 4.02 -19.92 -5.40
C SER A 118 4.77 -21.17 -4.92
N VAL A 119 6.12 -21.14 -4.94
CA VAL A 119 7.01 -22.19 -4.41
C VAL A 119 7.41 -21.94 -2.96
N ALA A 120 7.56 -20.67 -2.56
CA ALA A 120 7.85 -20.30 -1.17
C ALA A 120 6.67 -20.58 -0.22
N SER A 121 5.44 -20.27 -0.65
CA SER A 121 4.22 -20.53 0.13
C SER A 121 4.10 -21.98 0.63
N PRO A 122 4.23 -23.02 -0.20
CA PRO A 122 4.11 -24.40 0.26
C PRO A 122 5.31 -24.85 1.12
N VAL A 123 6.49 -24.22 0.98
CA VAL A 123 7.61 -24.46 1.90
C VAL A 123 7.24 -23.99 3.31
N VAL A 124 6.66 -22.79 3.44
CA VAL A 124 6.16 -22.27 4.72
C VAL A 124 4.98 -23.10 5.23
N ALA A 125 4.06 -23.53 4.36
CA ALA A 125 2.97 -24.42 4.77
C ALA A 125 3.49 -25.76 5.32
N GLY A 126 4.53 -26.33 4.71
CA GLY A 126 5.22 -27.52 5.24
C GLY A 126 5.87 -27.27 6.61
N ALA A 127 6.50 -26.11 6.80
CA ALA A 127 7.03 -25.67 8.09
C ALA A 127 5.92 -25.54 9.15
N VAL A 128 4.77 -24.95 8.80
CA VAL A 128 3.58 -24.87 9.66
C VAL A 128 3.10 -26.27 10.04
N CYS A 129 2.98 -27.20 9.09
CA CYS A 129 2.59 -28.58 9.38
C CYS A 129 3.57 -29.29 10.33
N LEU A 130 4.88 -29.04 10.20
CA LEU A 130 5.87 -29.56 11.12
C LEU A 130 5.68 -29.00 12.54
N LEU A 131 5.45 -27.69 12.67
CA LEU A 131 5.15 -27.02 13.95
C LEU A 131 3.83 -27.51 14.56
N VAL A 132 2.82 -27.81 13.74
CA VAL A 132 1.54 -28.41 14.17
C VAL A 132 1.77 -29.82 14.75
N SER A 133 2.66 -30.61 14.11
CA SER A 133 2.89 -32.02 14.46
C SER A 133 3.52 -32.24 15.83
N VAL A 134 4.27 -31.27 16.35
CA VAL A 134 4.98 -31.36 17.63
C VAL A 134 4.11 -30.93 18.82
N ILE A 135 2.93 -30.37 18.56
CA ILE A 135 1.94 -30.05 19.60
C ILE A 135 1.10 -31.30 19.88
N PRO A 136 1.00 -31.75 21.14
CA PRO A 136 0.17 -32.88 21.53
C PRO A 136 -1.25 -32.75 21.02
N GLU A 137 -1.82 -33.83 20.49
CA GLU A 137 -3.13 -33.82 19.83
C GLU A 137 -4.26 -33.32 20.73
N ASP A 138 -4.20 -33.65 22.03
CA ASP A 138 -5.14 -33.20 23.06
C ASP A 138 -5.07 -31.69 23.35
N LYS A 139 -3.92 -31.06 23.08
CA LYS A 139 -3.69 -29.61 23.26
C LYS A 139 -3.77 -28.81 21.96
N ARG A 140 -3.80 -29.48 20.81
CA ARG A 140 -3.68 -28.83 19.51
C ARG A 140 -4.75 -27.77 19.28
N LYS A 141 -6.01 -28.08 19.58
CA LYS A 141 -7.15 -27.16 19.36
C LYS A 141 -7.19 -25.96 20.33
N SER A 142 -6.55 -26.05 21.49
CA SER A 142 -6.52 -24.93 22.44
C SER A 142 -5.38 -23.95 22.18
N ILE A 143 -4.33 -24.41 21.48
CA ILE A 143 -3.15 -23.62 21.15
C ILE A 143 -3.22 -23.12 19.71
N LEU A 144 -3.48 -23.99 18.74
CA LEU A 144 -3.37 -23.70 17.32
C LEU A 144 -4.61 -23.02 16.77
N ASN A 145 -4.38 -21.81 16.29
CA ASN A 145 -5.28 -20.99 15.49
C ASN A 145 -4.44 -20.07 14.58
N PRO A 146 -5.05 -19.40 13.58
CA PRO A 146 -4.34 -18.51 12.66
C PRO A 146 -3.44 -17.48 13.35
N ALA A 147 -3.92 -16.81 14.41
CA ALA A 147 -3.12 -15.81 15.12
C ALA A 147 -1.93 -16.43 15.86
N SER A 148 -2.11 -17.50 16.63
CA SER A 148 -1.03 -18.16 17.37
C SER A 148 0.11 -18.66 16.48
N MET A 149 -0.22 -19.23 15.32
CA MET A 149 0.78 -19.69 14.36
C MET A 149 1.49 -18.50 13.73
N LYS A 150 0.74 -17.46 13.32
CA LYS A 150 1.34 -16.24 12.78
C LYS A 150 2.27 -15.57 13.80
N GLN A 151 1.86 -15.47 15.07
CA GLN A 151 2.69 -14.97 16.18
C GLN A 151 4.00 -15.74 16.28
N ALA A 152 3.96 -17.07 16.30
CA ALA A 152 5.16 -17.89 16.37
C ALA A 152 6.09 -17.71 15.16
N LEU A 153 5.54 -17.54 13.97
CA LEU A 153 6.32 -17.31 12.75
C LEU A 153 6.97 -15.93 12.73
N VAL A 154 6.21 -14.86 12.99
CA VAL A 154 6.73 -13.49 12.91
C VAL A 154 7.65 -13.13 14.08
N GLU A 155 7.37 -13.62 15.29
CA GLU A 155 8.23 -13.36 16.44
C GLU A 155 9.49 -14.25 16.44
N GLY A 156 9.41 -15.43 15.83
CA GLY A 156 10.54 -16.34 15.68
C GLY A 156 11.44 -16.04 14.47
N ALA A 157 10.97 -15.26 13.50
CA ALA A 157 11.71 -15.01 12.26
C ALA A 157 13.03 -14.26 12.47
N SER A 158 13.98 -14.53 11.58
CA SER A 158 15.27 -13.85 11.51
C SER A 158 15.28 -12.82 10.39
N LYS A 159 15.48 -11.55 10.75
CA LYS A 159 15.64 -10.45 9.79
C LYS A 159 16.82 -10.70 8.85
N LEU A 160 16.62 -10.40 7.58
CA LEU A 160 17.63 -10.34 6.55
C LEU A 160 18.33 -8.98 6.57
N VAL A 161 19.62 -8.98 6.23
CA VAL A 161 20.41 -7.75 6.12
C VAL A 161 20.15 -7.12 4.76
N GLY A 162 19.68 -5.87 4.73
CA GLY A 162 19.53 -5.07 3.51
C GLY A 162 18.09 -4.76 3.10
N PRO A 163 17.16 -5.72 3.03
CA PRO A 163 15.77 -5.44 2.67
C PRO A 163 15.02 -4.67 3.76
N ASN A 164 14.01 -3.89 3.37
CA ASN A 164 13.14 -3.22 4.33
C ASN A 164 11.94 -4.09 4.77
N ILE A 165 11.22 -3.67 5.81
CA ILE A 165 10.10 -4.41 6.40
C ILE A 165 8.98 -4.71 5.39
N TYR A 166 8.77 -3.86 4.39
CA TYR A 166 7.79 -4.05 3.32
C TYR A 166 8.29 -4.96 2.18
N GLU A 167 9.52 -5.45 2.25
CA GLU A 167 10.05 -6.47 1.33
C GLU A 167 10.17 -7.83 2.00
N GLN A 168 10.56 -7.86 3.28
CA GLN A 168 10.87 -9.09 4.00
C GLN A 168 9.90 -9.45 5.14
N GLY A 169 9.01 -8.55 5.55
CA GLY A 169 8.20 -8.74 6.74
C GLY A 169 9.05 -8.89 7.98
N ALA A 170 8.78 -9.92 8.77
CA ALA A 170 9.60 -10.31 9.92
C ALA A 170 10.93 -10.98 9.53
N GLY A 171 11.12 -11.31 8.25
CA GLY A 171 12.29 -12.00 7.73
C GLY A 171 12.05 -13.48 7.46
N LYS A 172 13.13 -14.27 7.50
CA LYS A 172 13.10 -15.70 7.19
C LYS A 172 12.64 -16.50 8.43
N PRO A 173 11.67 -17.43 8.32
CA PRO A 173 11.24 -18.25 9.44
C PRO A 173 12.40 -19.02 10.08
N ASP A 174 12.51 -18.97 11.41
CA ASP A 174 13.36 -19.86 12.20
C ASP A 174 12.47 -20.88 12.90
N LEU A 175 12.46 -22.10 12.38
CA LEU A 175 11.63 -23.19 12.87
C LEU A 175 11.87 -23.51 14.35
N TRP A 176 13.11 -23.36 14.82
CA TRP A 176 13.44 -23.67 16.20
C TRP A 176 12.86 -22.62 17.15
N GLN A 177 12.98 -21.34 16.80
CA GLN A 177 12.39 -20.26 17.59
C GLN A 177 10.87 -20.32 17.58
N SER A 178 10.25 -20.54 16.41
CA SER A 178 8.80 -20.72 16.31
C SER A 178 8.32 -21.92 17.13
N TYR A 179 9.08 -23.03 17.15
CA TYR A 179 8.78 -24.19 17.99
C TYR A 179 8.83 -23.86 19.48
N GLU A 180 9.88 -23.19 19.95
CA GLU A 180 10.02 -22.83 21.37
C GLU A 180 8.92 -21.86 21.82
N ILE A 181 8.47 -20.96 20.94
CA ILE A 181 7.30 -20.11 21.18
C ILE A 181 6.03 -20.96 21.34
N LEU A 182 5.74 -21.86 20.38
CA LEU A 182 4.53 -22.69 20.39
C LEU A 182 4.48 -23.68 21.56
N LYS A 183 5.63 -24.27 21.91
CA LYS A 183 5.76 -25.21 23.02
C LYS A 183 5.38 -24.58 24.37
N ASN A 184 5.71 -23.30 24.55
CA ASN A 184 5.45 -22.54 25.77
C ASN A 184 4.27 -21.57 25.60
N TYR A 185 3.51 -21.71 24.52
CA TYR A 185 2.51 -20.73 24.14
C TYR A 185 1.37 -20.67 25.15
N GLN A 186 1.11 -19.48 25.64
CA GLN A 186 -0.08 -19.14 26.39
C GLN A 186 -0.94 -18.24 25.49
N PRO A 187 -2.23 -18.54 25.29
CA PRO A 187 -3.12 -17.70 24.49
C PRO A 187 -3.01 -16.23 24.89
N ARG A 188 -2.59 -15.39 23.93
CA ARG A 188 -2.36 -13.95 24.17
C ARG A 188 -2.63 -13.12 22.93
N ALA A 189 -2.77 -11.82 23.15
CA ALA A 189 -2.66 -10.85 22.06
C ALA A 189 -1.19 -10.45 21.84
N SER A 190 -0.90 -9.96 20.64
CA SER A 190 0.34 -9.27 20.30
C SER A 190 0.10 -8.22 19.22
N VAL A 191 1.11 -7.38 19.00
CA VAL A 191 1.12 -6.39 17.93
C VAL A 191 2.37 -6.63 17.09
N PHE A 192 2.22 -6.67 15.77
CA PHE A 192 3.32 -6.82 14.83
C PHE A 192 3.44 -5.59 13.90
N PRO A 193 4.66 -5.03 13.75
CA PRO A 193 5.83 -5.25 14.61
C PRO A 193 5.60 -4.69 16.02
N ASN A 194 6.25 -5.29 17.03
CA ASN A 194 6.17 -4.83 18.42
C ASN A 194 7.20 -3.75 18.77
N MET A 195 8.12 -3.45 17.86
CA MET A 195 9.11 -2.39 17.98
C MET A 195 9.13 -1.60 16.68
N LEU A 196 8.95 -0.29 16.77
CA LEU A 196 9.05 0.69 15.70
C LEU A 196 10.29 1.54 15.96
N ASP A 197 11.44 1.11 15.44
CA ASP A 197 12.68 1.89 15.52
C ASP A 197 12.91 2.63 14.20
N PHE A 198 12.35 3.83 14.07
CA PHE A 198 12.55 4.68 12.89
C PHE A 198 13.97 5.25 12.79
N THR A 199 14.92 4.78 13.61
CA THR A 199 16.36 5.03 13.41
C THR A 199 17.07 3.87 12.72
N ASP A 200 16.44 2.70 12.60
CA ASP A 200 16.97 1.53 11.91
C ASP A 200 16.65 1.58 10.41
N CYS A 201 17.67 1.88 9.62
CA CYS A 201 17.60 1.97 8.17
C CYS A 201 18.55 0.95 7.53
N PRO A 202 18.09 0.16 6.55
CA PRO A 202 16.87 0.35 5.75
C PRO A 202 15.60 -0.33 6.31
N TYR A 203 15.66 -1.03 7.45
CA TYR A 203 14.55 -1.90 7.87
C TYR A 203 13.22 -1.16 8.02
N PHE A 204 13.20 0.02 8.66
CA PHE A 204 11.98 0.84 8.78
C PHE A 204 11.84 1.90 7.68
N TRP A 205 12.34 1.62 6.47
CA TRP A 205 11.98 2.45 5.32
C TRP A 205 10.45 2.44 5.14
N PRO A 206 9.80 3.58 4.82
CA PRO A 206 10.39 4.88 4.52
C PRO A 206 10.65 5.77 5.76
N PHE A 207 10.08 5.41 6.91
CA PHE A 207 10.13 6.21 8.14
C PHE A 207 11.55 6.52 8.63
N CYS A 208 12.51 5.61 8.41
CA CYS A 208 13.91 5.85 8.77
C CYS A 208 14.62 6.92 7.92
N ARG A 209 14.06 7.26 6.75
CA ARG A 209 14.65 8.22 5.80
C ARG A 209 14.19 9.66 6.05
N GLN A 210 13.10 9.84 6.79
CA GLN A 210 12.55 11.16 7.09
C GLN A 210 12.29 11.30 8.59
N PRO A 211 13.04 12.16 9.30
CA PRO A 211 12.74 12.46 10.69
C PRO A 211 11.43 13.24 10.80
N LEU A 212 10.80 13.15 11.97
CA LEU A 212 9.61 13.92 12.31
C LEU A 212 10.02 15.35 12.69
N TYR A 213 9.11 16.30 12.52
CA TYR A 213 9.33 17.70 12.89
C TYR A 213 7.98 18.41 13.08
N ALA A 214 7.99 19.56 13.78
CA ALA A 214 6.76 20.28 14.10
C ALA A 214 6.15 20.99 12.88
N GLY A 215 4.82 20.98 12.78
CA GLY A 215 4.05 21.56 11.68
C GLY A 215 3.92 20.67 10.43
N ALA A 216 4.46 19.44 10.44
CA ALA A 216 4.25 18.43 9.40
C ALA A 216 2.86 17.79 9.48
N MET A 217 2.39 17.18 8.39
CA MET A 217 1.25 16.26 8.45
C MET A 217 1.57 15.07 9.37
N PRO A 218 0.56 14.45 10.01
CA PRO A 218 0.78 13.27 10.83
C PRO A 218 1.44 12.13 10.05
N VAL A 219 2.49 11.54 10.62
CA VAL A 219 3.09 10.31 10.10
C VAL A 219 2.29 9.13 10.62
N VAL A 220 1.74 8.31 9.72
CA VAL A 220 0.89 7.17 10.07
C VAL A 220 1.66 5.86 9.92
N PHE A 221 1.60 4.99 10.94
CA PHE A 221 2.05 3.60 10.85
C PHE A 221 0.93 2.65 11.27
N ASN A 222 0.62 1.65 10.44
CA ASN A 222 -0.40 0.64 10.73
C ASN A 222 0.23 -0.69 11.18
N ALA A 223 0.08 -0.99 12.46
CA ALA A 223 0.50 -2.25 13.06
C ALA A 223 -0.66 -3.28 13.05
N THR A 224 -0.33 -4.55 12.91
CA THR A 224 -1.31 -5.65 12.94
C THR A 224 -1.46 -6.17 14.37
N ILE A 225 -2.69 -6.18 14.88
CA ILE A 225 -3.05 -6.87 16.12
C ILE A 225 -3.28 -8.34 15.80
N LEU A 226 -2.66 -9.24 16.56
CA LEU A 226 -2.88 -10.68 16.51
C LEU A 226 -3.48 -11.14 17.84
N ASN A 227 -4.65 -11.76 17.80
CA ASN A 227 -5.37 -12.23 18.98
C ASN A 227 -5.45 -13.74 19.01
N GLY A 228 -4.45 -14.40 19.60
CA GLY A 228 -4.45 -15.85 19.75
C GLY A 228 -5.26 -16.35 20.95
N MET A 229 -6.05 -15.49 21.62
CA MET A 229 -6.92 -15.87 22.74
C MET A 229 -8.27 -16.43 22.29
N GLY A 230 -8.79 -15.99 21.14
CA GLY A 230 -10.07 -16.41 20.57
C GLY A 230 -10.36 -15.74 19.23
N VAL A 231 -11.32 -16.29 18.46
CA VAL A 231 -11.68 -15.82 17.10
C VAL A 231 -12.08 -14.34 17.11
N ILE A 232 -12.74 -13.91 18.17
CA ILE A 232 -13.18 -12.54 18.41
C ILE A 232 -12.46 -11.96 19.63
N GLY A 233 -12.12 -10.69 19.55
CA GLY A 233 -11.61 -9.91 20.67
C GLY A 233 -12.06 -8.46 20.57
N TYR A 234 -11.86 -7.72 21.65
CA TYR A 234 -12.23 -6.32 21.76
C TYR A 234 -11.10 -5.54 22.42
N VAL A 235 -10.90 -4.30 21.96
CA VAL A 235 -10.04 -3.34 22.65
C VAL A 235 -10.75 -2.88 23.91
N LYS A 236 -10.14 -3.11 25.07
CA LYS A 236 -10.75 -2.84 26.38
C LYS A 236 -10.83 -1.34 26.68
N ASP A 237 -9.72 -0.65 26.45
CA ASP A 237 -9.51 0.76 26.74
C ASP A 237 -8.69 1.36 25.58
N PRO A 238 -8.86 2.66 25.25
CA PRO A 238 -8.06 3.31 24.21
C PRO A 238 -6.55 3.13 24.43
N PRO A 239 -5.75 2.91 23.36
CA PRO A 239 -4.30 2.80 23.47
C PRO A 239 -3.68 4.05 24.11
N VAL A 240 -2.61 3.85 24.87
CA VAL A 240 -1.95 4.93 25.63
C VAL A 240 -0.50 5.05 25.22
N TRP A 241 -0.09 6.27 24.84
CA TRP A 241 1.30 6.68 24.66
C TRP A 241 1.93 7.03 26.00
N GLN A 242 3.09 6.43 26.29
CA GLN A 242 3.86 6.63 27.51
C GLN A 242 5.31 6.95 27.13
N PRO A 243 5.71 8.23 27.12
CA PRO A 243 7.08 8.60 26.79
C PRO A 243 8.07 8.07 27.83
N SER A 244 9.27 7.68 27.39
CA SER A 244 10.34 7.22 28.29
C SER A 244 10.95 8.35 29.12
N GLU A 245 10.92 9.58 28.59
CA GLU A 245 11.53 10.78 29.17
C GLU A 245 10.62 11.99 28.92
N ASP A 246 10.79 13.07 29.68
CA ASP A 246 9.97 14.29 29.56
C ASP A 246 9.96 14.90 28.16
N VAL A 247 11.06 14.75 27.41
CA VAL A 247 11.17 15.19 26.02
C VAL A 247 10.17 14.51 25.10
N GLY A 248 9.72 13.29 25.44
CA GLY A 248 8.70 12.58 24.68
C GLY A 248 7.32 13.22 24.76
N ASN A 249 7.10 14.18 25.66
CA ASN A 249 5.88 15.01 25.68
C ASN A 249 5.79 15.96 24.47
N LEU A 250 6.88 16.16 23.71
CA LEU A 250 6.88 16.89 22.45
C LEU A 250 6.25 16.11 21.30
N LEU A 251 6.06 14.79 21.46
CA LEU A 251 5.38 13.93 20.49
C LEU A 251 3.95 13.67 20.94
N THR A 252 3.01 13.96 20.06
CA THR A 252 1.63 13.49 20.17
C THR A 252 1.47 12.23 19.34
N VAL A 253 0.82 11.22 19.91
CA VAL A 253 0.43 10.01 19.19
C VAL A 253 -1.07 9.84 19.34
N HIS A 254 -1.80 10.00 18.25
CA HIS A 254 -3.22 9.66 18.17
C HIS A 254 -3.39 8.25 17.61
N PHE A 255 -4.49 7.60 17.94
CA PHE A 255 -4.72 6.21 17.55
C PHE A 255 -6.06 6.05 16.83
N THR A 256 -6.05 5.30 15.74
CA THR A 256 -7.25 4.65 15.19
C THR A 256 -7.01 3.15 15.21
N TYR A 257 -8.03 2.35 15.48
CA TYR A 257 -7.86 0.91 15.70
C TYR A 257 -9.18 0.16 15.48
N SER A 258 -9.09 -1.16 15.34
CA SER A 258 -10.27 -2.02 15.26
C SER A 258 -10.95 -2.13 16.63
N ASP A 259 -12.19 -1.67 16.74
CA ASP A 259 -13.00 -1.88 17.96
C ASP A 259 -13.26 -3.37 18.22
N THR A 260 -13.50 -4.11 17.13
CA THR A 260 -13.64 -5.57 17.12
C THR A 260 -12.48 -6.19 16.35
N ILE A 261 -11.79 -7.13 16.98
CA ILE A 261 -10.75 -7.95 16.38
C ILE A 261 -11.41 -9.21 15.84
N TRP A 262 -11.49 -9.34 14.51
CA TRP A 262 -12.16 -10.46 13.86
C TRP A 262 -11.78 -10.61 12.37
N PRO A 263 -11.57 -11.84 11.87
CA PRO A 263 -11.26 -13.05 12.64
C PRO A 263 -9.79 -13.02 13.06
N TRP A 264 -9.53 -13.20 14.35
CA TRP A 264 -8.17 -13.30 14.94
C TRP A 264 -7.26 -12.08 14.83
N THR A 265 -7.54 -11.13 13.93
CA THR A 265 -6.66 -10.00 13.64
C THR A 265 -7.42 -8.68 13.61
N GLY A 266 -6.68 -7.60 13.82
CA GLY A 266 -7.16 -6.22 13.76
C GLY A 266 -6.00 -5.30 13.44
N TYR A 267 -6.23 -3.99 13.48
CA TYR A 267 -5.18 -2.99 13.26
C TYR A 267 -5.08 -1.99 14.42
N LEU A 268 -3.88 -1.44 14.59
CA LEU A 268 -3.56 -0.30 15.44
C LEU A 268 -2.76 0.70 14.61
N ALA A 269 -3.40 1.81 14.24
CA ALA A 269 -2.75 2.94 13.56
C ALA A 269 -2.18 3.92 14.58
N LEU A 270 -0.92 4.31 14.40
CA LEU A 270 -0.26 5.36 15.16
C LEU A 270 -0.14 6.60 14.28
N HIS A 271 -0.84 7.68 14.64
CA HIS A 271 -0.77 8.98 13.99
C HIS A 271 0.16 9.88 14.81
N MET A 272 1.39 10.03 14.34
CA MET A 272 2.47 10.68 15.08
C MET A 272 2.69 12.11 14.58
N GLN A 273 2.69 13.07 15.50
CA GLN A 273 2.96 14.48 15.18
C GLN A 273 3.78 15.14 16.28
N VAL A 274 4.77 15.93 15.89
CA VAL A 274 5.56 16.74 16.83
C VAL A 274 4.80 18.04 17.09
N LYS A 275 4.62 18.38 18.36
CA LYS A 275 3.95 19.61 18.77
C LYS A 275 4.80 20.84 18.44
N ASP A 276 4.17 22.00 18.33
CA ASP A 276 4.83 23.26 17.97
C ASP A 276 5.94 23.66 18.95
N GLU A 277 5.83 23.30 20.23
CA GLU A 277 6.88 23.49 21.24
C GLU A 277 8.17 22.73 20.89
N GLY A 278 8.06 21.68 20.09
CA GLY A 278 9.17 20.88 19.56
C GLY A 278 9.80 21.43 18.29
N SER A 279 9.39 22.60 17.78
CA SER A 279 9.88 23.16 16.51
C SER A 279 11.39 23.40 16.46
N GLN A 280 12.04 23.64 17.61
CA GLN A 280 13.49 23.82 17.74
C GLN A 280 14.21 22.58 18.28
N PHE A 281 13.47 21.51 18.60
CA PHE A 281 14.05 20.31 19.17
C PHE A 281 14.76 19.48 18.10
N SER A 282 15.86 18.85 18.46
CA SER A 282 16.57 17.88 17.64
C SER A 282 17.11 16.77 18.52
N GLY A 283 16.73 15.52 18.23
CA GLY A 283 17.07 14.38 19.07
C GLY A 283 16.25 13.14 18.77
N ILE A 284 16.23 12.21 19.73
CA ILE A 284 15.44 10.99 19.67
C ILE A 284 14.34 11.09 20.72
N ILE A 285 13.13 10.70 20.33
CA ILE A 285 12.02 10.47 21.27
C ILE A 285 11.72 8.98 21.27
N SER A 286 11.57 8.41 22.46
CA SER A 286 11.16 7.02 22.63
C SER A 286 10.11 6.86 23.73
N GLY A 287 9.40 5.74 23.68
CA GLY A 287 8.36 5.41 24.63
C GLY A 287 7.60 4.16 24.23
N ASN A 288 6.54 3.89 24.97
CA ASN A 288 5.71 2.70 24.80
C ASN A 288 4.29 3.10 24.41
N VAL A 289 3.69 2.33 23.52
CA VAL A 289 2.24 2.31 23.30
C VAL A 289 1.70 1.05 23.95
N THR A 290 0.75 1.21 24.86
CA THR A 290 0.12 0.09 25.58
C THR A 290 -1.33 -0.08 25.11
N LEU A 291 -1.72 -1.31 24.81
CA LEU A 291 -3.07 -1.69 24.37
C LEU A 291 -3.54 -2.92 25.13
N SER A 292 -4.74 -2.89 25.72
CA SER A 292 -5.33 -4.06 26.39
C SER A 292 -6.46 -4.64 25.55
N ILE A 293 -6.38 -5.94 25.29
CA ILE A 293 -7.35 -6.70 24.52
C ILE A 293 -7.98 -7.75 25.43
N TYR A 294 -9.28 -7.97 25.29
CA TYR A 294 -9.95 -9.11 25.90
C TYR A 294 -10.71 -9.93 24.86
N SER A 295 -10.82 -11.22 25.12
CA SER A 295 -11.63 -12.17 24.36
C SER A 295 -12.63 -12.86 25.27
N PRO A 296 -13.82 -13.22 24.77
CA PRO A 296 -14.75 -14.09 25.48
C PRO A 296 -14.08 -15.37 25.98
N ALA A 297 -14.67 -15.97 27.02
CA ALA A 297 -14.18 -17.23 27.58
C ALA A 297 -14.15 -18.32 26.49
N ALA A 298 -13.07 -19.11 26.46
CA ALA A 298 -13.01 -20.27 25.59
C ALA A 298 -13.98 -21.37 26.06
N GLU A 299 -14.20 -22.38 25.23
CA GLU A 299 -15.02 -23.54 25.61
C GLU A 299 -14.45 -24.21 26.87
N GLY A 300 -15.29 -24.34 27.91
CA GLY A 300 -14.89 -24.87 29.21
C GLY A 300 -14.34 -23.85 30.21
N GLU A 301 -14.19 -22.57 29.83
CA GLU A 301 -13.80 -21.49 30.72
C GLU A 301 -15.01 -20.64 31.13
N SER A 302 -14.97 -20.07 32.34
CA SER A 302 -16.03 -19.21 32.88
C SER A 302 -15.68 -17.71 32.85
N SER A 303 -14.41 -17.37 32.61
CA SER A 303 -13.91 -15.99 32.61
C SER A 303 -13.31 -15.60 31.26
N PRO A 304 -13.53 -14.36 30.79
CA PRO A 304 -12.83 -13.82 29.64
C PRO A 304 -11.31 -13.88 29.78
N ARG A 305 -10.61 -14.02 28.66
CA ARG A 305 -9.14 -13.91 28.60
C ARG A 305 -8.77 -12.47 28.31
N SER A 306 -7.69 -11.97 28.91
CA SER A 306 -7.21 -10.61 28.69
C SER A 306 -5.70 -10.61 28.52
N SER A 307 -5.20 -9.77 27.63
CA SER A 307 -3.78 -9.61 27.36
C SER A 307 -3.47 -8.14 27.07
N THR A 308 -2.38 -7.65 27.66
CA THR A 308 -1.87 -6.30 27.41
C THR A 308 -0.66 -6.39 26.49
N CYS A 309 -0.73 -5.72 25.35
CA CYS A 309 0.35 -5.59 24.39
C CYS A 309 1.12 -4.31 24.63
N VAL A 310 2.43 -4.36 24.43
CA VAL A 310 3.32 -3.20 24.47
C VAL A 310 4.04 -3.12 23.13
N LEU A 311 3.93 -1.96 22.48
CA LEU A 311 4.69 -1.59 21.29
C LEU A 311 5.71 -0.52 21.69
N TYR A 312 6.97 -0.74 21.34
CA TYR A 312 8.05 0.23 21.57
C TYR A 312 8.17 1.16 20.38
N LEU A 313 8.18 2.47 20.59
CA LEU A 313 8.35 3.48 19.55
C LEU A 313 9.64 4.26 19.80
N LYS A 314 10.44 4.44 18.77
CA LYS A 314 11.65 5.27 18.77
C LYS A 314 11.74 6.04 17.46
N VAL A 315 11.68 7.36 17.55
CA VAL A 315 11.64 8.26 16.40
C VAL A 315 12.73 9.31 16.48
N ARG A 316 13.26 9.72 15.32
CA ARG A 316 14.16 10.86 15.21
C ARG A 316 13.33 12.12 14.96
N VAL A 317 13.56 13.16 15.77
CA VAL A 317 12.98 14.49 15.58
C VAL A 317 14.06 15.48 15.23
N VAL A 318 13.75 16.40 14.32
CA VAL A 318 14.63 17.51 13.93
C VAL A 318 13.90 18.84 14.03
N GLN A 319 14.68 19.92 14.03
CA GLN A 319 14.16 21.28 13.92
C GLN A 319 13.31 21.40 12.65
N THR A 320 12.19 22.13 12.73
CA THR A 320 11.30 22.35 11.60
C THR A 320 12.08 22.86 10.38
N PRO A 321 12.09 22.12 9.25
CA PRO A 321 12.77 22.54 8.05
C PRO A 321 12.20 23.85 7.50
N VAL A 322 13.05 24.59 6.78
CA VAL A 322 12.59 25.79 6.08
C VAL A 322 11.49 25.44 5.08
N ARG A 323 10.47 26.29 4.99
CA ARG A 323 9.29 26.12 4.13
C ARG A 323 9.63 25.65 2.70
N SER A 324 10.66 26.24 2.08
CA SER A 324 11.08 25.93 0.71
C SER A 324 11.61 24.50 0.50
N ARG A 325 11.84 23.74 1.58
CA ARG A 325 12.25 22.34 1.54
C ARG A 325 11.12 21.38 1.86
N ARG A 326 9.89 21.86 2.08
CA ARG A 326 8.74 21.06 2.50
C ARG A 326 7.76 20.93 1.34
N ILE A 327 7.48 19.70 0.94
CA ILE A 327 6.63 19.33 -0.18
C ILE A 327 5.44 18.54 0.37
N LEU A 328 4.24 18.94 -0.01
CA LEU A 328 3.03 18.18 0.27
C LEU A 328 2.65 17.39 -0.99
N TRP A 329 2.45 16.09 -0.84
CA TRP A 329 1.94 15.20 -1.90
C TRP A 329 0.44 15.04 -1.72
N ASP A 330 -0.33 15.34 -2.75
CA ASP A 330 -1.77 15.08 -2.75
C ASP A 330 -2.04 13.60 -2.98
N GLN A 331 -2.48 12.90 -1.94
CA GLN A 331 -2.93 11.51 -2.04
C GLN A 331 -4.45 11.42 -2.12
N PHE A 332 -5.15 12.41 -1.56
CA PHE A 332 -6.57 12.32 -1.28
C PHE A 332 -7.41 12.18 -2.56
N HIS A 333 -6.95 12.81 -3.65
CA HIS A 333 -7.62 12.79 -4.95
C HIS A 333 -7.15 11.66 -5.87
N ASN A 334 -6.38 10.70 -5.33
CA ASN A 334 -6.19 9.42 -6.01
C ASN A 334 -7.41 8.52 -5.78
N ILE A 335 -7.79 7.74 -6.78
CA ILE A 335 -8.86 6.76 -6.62
C ILE A 335 -8.40 5.60 -5.75
N LYS A 336 -9.25 5.18 -4.80
CA LYS A 336 -9.03 3.92 -4.07
C LYS A 336 -9.10 2.74 -5.04
N TYR A 337 -8.10 1.86 -4.95
CA TYR A 337 -8.07 0.62 -5.72
C TYR A 337 -8.62 -0.59 -4.94
N PRO A 338 -9.55 -1.36 -5.54
CA PRO A 338 -10.45 -0.94 -6.61
C PRO A 338 -11.67 -0.20 -6.07
N SER A 339 -12.12 0.76 -6.87
CA SER A 339 -13.45 1.36 -6.81
C SER A 339 -14.14 1.33 -8.19
N GLY A 340 -13.39 1.02 -9.24
CA GLY A 340 -13.81 0.84 -10.63
C GLY A 340 -12.62 0.54 -11.53
N TYR A 341 -12.82 0.55 -12.85
CA TYR A 341 -11.75 0.36 -13.83
C TYR A 341 -11.04 1.69 -14.08
N VAL A 342 -9.81 1.82 -13.59
CA VAL A 342 -8.85 2.86 -14.02
C VAL A 342 -7.80 2.18 -14.91
N PRO A 343 -7.61 2.64 -16.14
CA PRO A 343 -6.66 2.05 -17.07
C PRO A 343 -5.22 2.46 -16.71
N ARG A 344 -4.25 1.64 -17.08
CA ARG A 344 -2.81 1.98 -16.93
C ARG A 344 -2.44 3.31 -17.59
N ASP A 345 -1.48 4.01 -16.97
CA ASP A 345 -0.87 5.23 -17.52
C ASP A 345 -0.26 4.99 -18.89
N SER A 346 0.44 3.87 -19.06
CA SER A 346 1.06 3.51 -20.34
C SER A 346 0.15 2.62 -21.17
N LEU A 347 -0.38 3.17 -22.26
CA LEU A 347 -1.22 2.46 -23.24
C LEU A 347 -0.51 1.33 -24.00
N ASN A 348 0.81 1.23 -23.87
CA ASN A 348 1.61 0.15 -24.46
C ASN A 348 1.56 -1.16 -23.66
N VAL A 349 1.02 -1.14 -22.43
CA VAL A 349 0.90 -2.32 -21.57
C VAL A 349 -0.42 -3.03 -21.86
N ASN A 350 -0.35 -4.22 -22.45
CA ASN A 350 -1.53 -4.96 -22.92
C ASN A 350 -1.91 -6.18 -22.06
N ASN A 351 -1.04 -6.60 -21.13
CA ASN A 351 -1.24 -7.85 -20.35
C ASN A 351 -2.01 -7.64 -19.04
N ASP A 352 -2.01 -6.42 -18.51
CA ASP A 352 -2.74 -6.00 -17.33
C ASP A 352 -3.25 -4.58 -17.60
N ILE A 353 -4.57 -4.44 -17.61
CA ILE A 353 -5.23 -3.21 -18.05
C ILE A 353 -5.52 -2.27 -16.89
N LEU A 354 -5.51 -2.77 -15.65
CA LEU A 354 -5.87 -2.00 -14.46
C LEU A 354 -4.63 -1.35 -13.87
N ASP A 355 -4.75 -0.07 -13.51
CA ASP A 355 -3.88 0.47 -12.47
C ASP A 355 -4.38 0.02 -11.10
N TRP A 356 -3.46 -0.36 -10.23
CA TRP A 356 -3.76 -0.86 -8.89
C TRP A 356 -2.58 -0.71 -7.92
N HIS A 357 -1.52 0.02 -8.31
CA HIS A 357 -0.32 0.17 -7.46
C HIS A 357 -0.50 1.15 -6.31
N GLY A 358 -1.65 1.84 -6.26
CA GLY A 358 -2.09 2.67 -5.14
C GLY A 358 -1.62 4.11 -5.17
N ASP A 359 -0.80 4.49 -6.15
CA ASP A 359 -0.38 5.87 -6.46
C ASP A 359 0.09 6.66 -5.25
N HIS A 360 0.89 5.99 -4.42
CA HIS A 360 1.41 6.53 -3.18
C HIS A 360 2.93 6.71 -3.27
N LEU A 361 3.44 7.74 -2.59
CA LEU A 361 4.87 8.04 -2.41
C LEU A 361 5.75 6.86 -2.01
N HIS A 362 5.17 5.78 -1.50
CA HIS A 362 5.89 4.63 -0.96
C HIS A 362 5.43 3.31 -1.60
N THR A 363 4.61 3.39 -2.66
CA THR A 363 4.31 2.31 -3.60
C THR A 363 5.05 2.59 -4.92
N ASN A 364 4.36 2.71 -6.06
CA ASN A 364 4.94 2.98 -7.38
C ASN A 364 5.78 4.27 -7.44
N PHE A 365 5.52 5.27 -6.57
CA PHE A 365 6.31 6.51 -6.51
C PHE A 365 7.48 6.49 -5.50
N HIS A 366 7.86 5.33 -4.96
CA HIS A 366 8.94 5.22 -3.97
C HIS A 366 10.30 5.76 -4.44
N ILE A 367 10.59 5.67 -5.75
CA ILE A 367 11.83 6.21 -6.33
C ILE A 367 11.83 7.74 -6.24
N LEU A 368 10.71 8.37 -6.60
CA LEU A 368 10.53 9.83 -6.49
C LEU A 368 10.72 10.29 -5.04
N PHE A 369 10.09 9.61 -4.07
CA PHE A 369 10.30 9.91 -2.65
C PHE A 369 11.79 9.85 -2.26
N ASN A 370 12.49 8.78 -2.65
CA ASN A 370 13.91 8.63 -2.33
C ASN A 370 14.76 9.74 -2.96
N MET A 371 14.52 10.07 -4.23
CA MET A 371 15.23 11.14 -4.94
C MET A 371 15.00 12.51 -4.30
N LEU A 372 13.75 12.84 -3.94
CA LEU A 372 13.43 14.10 -3.26
C LEU A 372 14.08 14.17 -1.86
N ARG A 373 14.08 13.06 -1.12
CA ARG A 373 14.80 12.95 0.16
C ARG A 373 16.30 13.15 0.00
N ASP A 374 16.92 12.55 -1.02
CA ASP A 374 18.35 12.71 -1.32
C ASP A 374 18.69 14.15 -1.73
N ALA A 375 17.76 14.85 -2.38
CA ALA A 375 17.85 16.27 -2.69
C ALA A 375 17.60 17.20 -1.48
N GLY A 376 17.25 16.64 -0.31
CA GLY A 376 17.07 17.36 0.95
C GLY A 376 15.67 17.94 1.17
N TYR A 377 14.67 17.50 0.39
CA TYR A 377 13.26 17.87 0.58
C TYR A 377 12.57 16.94 1.55
N TYR A 378 11.69 17.46 2.39
CA TYR A 378 10.79 16.72 3.28
C TYR A 378 9.45 16.60 2.58
N ILE A 379 8.91 15.39 2.49
CA ILE A 379 7.71 15.09 1.72
C ILE A 379 6.68 14.46 2.65
N GLU A 380 5.50 15.06 2.69
CA GLU A 380 4.37 14.61 3.51
C GLU A 380 3.20 14.21 2.62
N THR A 381 2.46 13.16 3.01
CA THR A 381 1.23 12.72 2.33
C THR A 381 0.03 13.49 2.87
N LEU A 382 -0.78 14.08 1.98
CA LEU A 382 -2.07 14.69 2.28
C LEU A 382 -3.20 13.69 1.99
N GLY A 383 -3.74 13.07 3.05
CA GLY A 383 -4.87 12.13 2.96
C GLY A 383 -6.25 12.77 3.22
N SER A 384 -6.38 14.08 2.99
CA SER A 384 -7.59 14.88 3.25
C SER A 384 -7.78 15.98 2.19
N PRO A 385 -8.98 16.58 2.05
CA PRO A 385 -9.22 17.67 1.09
C PRO A 385 -8.21 18.83 1.20
N LEU A 386 -8.03 19.60 0.11
CA LEU A 386 -7.12 20.76 0.05
C LEU A 386 -7.48 21.87 1.06
N THR A 387 -8.71 21.84 1.57
CA THR A 387 -9.20 22.74 2.63
C THR A 387 -8.62 22.43 4.00
N CYS A 388 -8.05 21.24 4.22
CA CYS A 388 -7.62 20.77 5.54
C CYS A 388 -6.15 21.06 5.89
N PHE A 389 -5.33 21.58 4.97
CA PHE A 389 -3.93 21.93 5.26
C PHE A 389 -3.65 23.43 5.23
N ASP A 390 -2.64 23.86 5.99
CA ASP A 390 -2.11 25.23 5.95
C ASP A 390 -0.92 25.34 4.99
N ALA A 391 -1.13 25.98 3.84
CA ALA A 391 -0.10 26.23 2.83
C ALA A 391 1.06 27.12 3.29
N SER A 392 0.92 27.82 4.42
CA SER A 392 2.04 28.58 5.01
C SER A 392 3.18 27.66 5.46
N ASN A 393 2.88 26.38 5.71
CA ASN A 393 3.85 25.38 6.14
C ASN A 393 4.67 24.78 4.98
N TYR A 394 4.14 24.80 3.75
CA TYR A 394 4.69 24.07 2.61
C TYR A 394 5.17 25.01 1.51
N GLY A 395 6.29 24.67 0.89
CA GLY A 395 6.81 25.39 -0.26
C GLY A 395 6.10 24.99 -1.55
N THR A 396 5.72 23.71 -1.67
CA THR A 396 5.14 23.14 -2.89
C THR A 396 4.07 22.11 -2.56
N LEU A 397 2.95 22.16 -3.28
CA LEU A 397 1.99 21.06 -3.42
C LEU A 397 2.29 20.31 -4.72
N LEU A 398 2.47 19.01 -4.61
CA LEU A 398 2.77 18.08 -5.68
C LEU A 398 1.52 17.23 -5.95
N MET A 399 1.02 17.33 -7.17
CA MET A 399 -0.23 16.73 -7.65
C MET A 399 0.12 15.78 -8.79
N VAL A 400 0.01 14.48 -8.55
CA VAL A 400 0.48 13.44 -9.47
C VAL A 400 -0.58 12.37 -9.55
N ASP A 401 -0.94 12.01 -10.79
CA ASP A 401 -1.81 10.87 -11.07
C ASP A 401 -3.20 10.99 -10.42
N LEU A 402 -3.87 12.14 -10.61
CA LEU A 402 -5.11 12.45 -9.89
C LEU A 402 -6.34 12.13 -10.73
N GLU A 403 -7.25 11.35 -10.16
CA GLU A 403 -8.45 10.86 -10.85
C GLU A 403 -9.78 11.34 -10.24
N ASP A 404 -9.75 11.97 -9.07
CA ASP A 404 -10.97 12.48 -8.41
C ASP A 404 -11.36 13.91 -8.84
N GLU A 405 -12.61 14.29 -8.55
CA GLU A 405 -13.14 15.64 -8.76
C GLU A 405 -12.83 16.58 -7.58
N TYR A 406 -12.86 17.90 -7.82
CA TYR A 406 -12.56 18.91 -6.80
C TYR A 406 -13.79 19.72 -6.43
N PHE A 407 -14.01 19.94 -5.13
CA PHE A 407 -15.08 20.84 -4.69
C PHE A 407 -14.74 22.31 -4.99
N SER A 408 -15.76 23.14 -5.16
CA SER A 408 -15.58 24.58 -5.43
C SER A 408 -14.76 25.29 -4.34
N GLU A 409 -14.91 24.86 -3.09
CA GLU A 409 -14.15 25.34 -1.94
C GLU A 409 -12.65 24.99 -2.04
N GLU A 410 -12.31 23.83 -2.60
CA GLU A 410 -10.92 23.41 -2.81
C GLU A 410 -10.26 24.22 -3.92
N ILE A 411 -10.97 24.42 -5.04
CA ILE A 411 -10.50 25.26 -6.14
C ILE A 411 -10.22 26.68 -5.64
N GLN A 412 -11.15 27.25 -4.86
CA GLN A 412 -10.97 28.58 -4.27
C GLN A 412 -9.79 28.60 -3.30
N LYS A 413 -9.70 27.61 -2.39
CA LYS A 413 -8.62 27.52 -1.41
C LYS A 413 -7.24 27.38 -2.07
N LEU A 414 -7.10 26.52 -3.08
CA LEU A 414 -5.85 26.34 -3.80
C LEU A 414 -5.42 27.63 -4.49
N ARG A 415 -6.35 28.31 -5.16
CA ARG A 415 -6.10 29.62 -5.78
C ARG A 415 -5.57 30.62 -4.75
N ASP A 416 -6.24 30.75 -3.61
CA ASP A 416 -5.86 31.72 -2.58
C ASP A 416 -4.49 31.37 -1.98
N ASP A 417 -4.19 30.09 -1.76
CA ASP A 417 -2.89 29.65 -1.25
C ASP A 417 -1.75 29.90 -2.24
N VAL A 418 -1.97 29.67 -3.53
CA VAL A 418 -0.97 29.95 -4.57
C VAL A 418 -0.76 31.46 -4.71
N VAL A 419 -1.83 32.24 -4.90
CA VAL A 419 -1.75 33.67 -5.21
C VAL A 419 -1.36 34.51 -4.00
N HIS A 420 -1.87 34.20 -2.81
CA HIS A 420 -1.70 35.03 -1.62
C HIS A 420 -0.68 34.51 -0.63
N LYS A 421 -0.44 33.18 -0.57
CA LYS A 421 0.56 32.59 0.34
C LYS A 421 1.83 32.11 -0.37
N GLY A 422 1.86 32.18 -1.70
CA GLY A 422 3.02 31.78 -2.49
C GLY A 422 3.32 30.28 -2.35
N LEU A 423 2.28 29.44 -2.33
CA LEU A 423 2.41 28.00 -2.50
C LEU A 423 2.81 27.71 -3.95
N GLY A 424 3.91 26.97 -4.16
CA GLY A 424 4.24 26.43 -5.47
C GLY A 424 3.31 25.26 -5.80
N LEU A 425 2.92 25.14 -7.07
CA LEU A 425 2.09 24.04 -7.55
C LEU A 425 2.86 23.29 -8.64
N ALA A 426 2.95 21.97 -8.51
CA ALA A 426 3.50 21.08 -9.53
C ALA A 426 2.46 20.01 -9.86
N VAL A 427 1.93 20.04 -11.09
CA VAL A 427 0.89 19.13 -11.56
C VAL A 427 1.45 18.24 -12.66
N PHE A 428 1.27 16.94 -12.50
CA PHE A 428 1.61 15.92 -13.48
C PHE A 428 0.29 15.31 -13.95
N ALA A 429 0.01 15.47 -15.24
CA ALA A 429 -1.24 15.07 -15.86
C ALA A 429 -0.94 14.00 -16.92
N GLU A 430 -1.67 12.90 -16.83
CA GLU A 430 -1.55 11.76 -17.74
C GLU A 430 -2.48 11.92 -18.96
N TRP A 431 -2.70 10.84 -19.70
CA TRP A 431 -3.55 10.87 -20.89
C TRP A 431 -5.04 10.85 -20.53
N TYR A 432 -5.86 11.47 -21.39
CA TYR A 432 -7.32 11.37 -21.34
C TYR A 432 -7.89 11.50 -22.74
N HIS A 433 -8.64 10.49 -23.20
CA HIS A 433 -9.28 10.51 -24.51
C HIS A 433 -10.50 9.58 -24.53
N VAL A 434 -11.68 10.17 -24.71
CA VAL A 434 -12.98 9.49 -24.54
C VAL A 434 -13.13 8.28 -25.47
N ASP A 435 -12.80 8.41 -26.76
CA ASP A 435 -12.96 7.30 -27.71
C ASP A 435 -12.02 6.12 -27.38
N THR A 436 -10.83 6.40 -26.82
CA THR A 436 -9.89 5.37 -26.41
C THR A 436 -10.43 4.61 -25.21
N MET A 437 -10.94 5.33 -24.20
CA MET A 437 -11.59 4.74 -23.04
C MET A 437 -12.79 3.85 -23.43
N VAL A 438 -13.64 4.31 -24.34
CA VAL A 438 -14.78 3.50 -24.84
C VAL A 438 -14.30 2.18 -25.46
N LYS A 439 -13.23 2.22 -26.26
CA LYS A 439 -12.64 1.04 -26.91
C LYS A 439 -11.99 0.06 -25.91
N MET A 440 -11.66 0.50 -24.71
CA MET A 440 -11.09 -0.34 -23.64
C MET A 440 -12.16 -1.10 -22.83
N THR A 441 -13.44 -0.84 -23.08
CA THR A 441 -14.54 -1.52 -22.38
C THR A 441 -14.49 -3.02 -22.62
N PHE A 442 -14.55 -3.82 -21.56
CA PHE A 442 -14.54 -5.28 -21.63
C PHE A 442 -15.65 -5.91 -20.78
N PHE A 443 -16.01 -7.15 -21.08
CA PHE A 443 -16.93 -7.93 -20.27
C PHE A 443 -16.14 -8.80 -19.30
N ASP A 444 -16.32 -8.59 -18.00
CA ASP A 444 -15.72 -9.43 -16.97
C ASP A 444 -16.58 -10.67 -16.76
N GLU A 445 -16.01 -11.85 -17.03
CA GLU A 445 -16.70 -13.12 -16.84
C GLU A 445 -16.93 -13.45 -15.36
N ASN A 446 -16.11 -12.91 -14.45
CA ASN A 446 -16.21 -13.16 -13.01
C ASN A 446 -17.39 -12.40 -12.40
N THR A 447 -17.50 -11.10 -12.64
CA THR A 447 -18.64 -10.30 -12.17
C THR A 447 -19.86 -10.36 -13.08
N ARG A 448 -19.72 -10.89 -14.29
CA ARG A 448 -20.75 -10.92 -15.35
C ARG A 448 -21.28 -9.53 -15.69
N SER A 449 -20.41 -8.53 -15.72
CA SER A 449 -20.73 -7.15 -16.05
C SER A 449 -19.77 -6.57 -17.08
N TRP A 450 -20.23 -5.55 -17.80
CA TRP A 450 -19.34 -4.72 -18.60
C TRP A 450 -18.62 -3.72 -17.70
N TRP A 451 -17.32 -3.58 -17.90
CA TRP A 451 -16.46 -2.62 -17.22
C TRP A 451 -15.94 -1.62 -18.24
N SER A 452 -16.23 -0.34 -18.01
CA SER A 452 -15.70 0.79 -18.78
C SER A 452 -14.76 1.60 -17.89
N PRO A 453 -13.67 2.16 -18.44
CA PRO A 453 -12.81 3.08 -17.70
C PRO A 453 -13.61 4.24 -17.09
N LEU A 454 -13.36 4.55 -15.81
CA LEU A 454 -13.94 5.72 -15.14
C LEU A 454 -13.32 7.02 -15.66
N THR A 455 -12.01 7.01 -15.88
CA THR A 455 -11.23 8.11 -16.46
C THR A 455 -10.10 7.54 -17.35
N GLY A 456 -9.28 8.41 -17.94
CA GLY A 456 -8.04 8.03 -18.61
C GLY A 456 -6.95 7.63 -17.61
N GLY A 457 -5.69 7.93 -17.91
CA GLY A 457 -4.62 7.86 -16.89
C GLY A 457 -4.77 8.93 -15.83
N ALA A 458 -5.47 10.04 -16.12
CA ALA A 458 -5.85 11.04 -15.12
C ALA A 458 -7.21 11.64 -15.45
N ASN A 459 -7.87 12.26 -14.47
CA ASN A 459 -9.11 13.02 -14.67
C ASN A 459 -8.82 14.44 -15.19
N ILE A 460 -8.44 14.52 -16.47
CA ILE A 460 -8.11 15.78 -17.14
C ILE A 460 -9.24 16.81 -17.09
N PRO A 461 -10.54 16.45 -17.27
CA PRO A 461 -11.63 17.41 -17.07
C PRO A 461 -11.62 18.06 -15.68
N ALA A 462 -11.48 17.27 -14.61
CA ALA A 462 -11.42 17.79 -13.24
C ALA A 462 -10.18 18.66 -13.01
N LEU A 463 -9.01 18.26 -13.52
CA LEU A 463 -7.79 19.06 -13.46
C LEU A 463 -7.92 20.39 -14.21
N ASN A 464 -8.63 20.42 -15.34
CA ASN A 464 -8.91 21.64 -16.09
C ASN A 464 -9.81 22.60 -15.29
N GLU A 465 -10.82 22.10 -14.57
CA GLU A 465 -11.64 22.92 -13.68
C GLU A 465 -10.81 23.51 -12.53
N LEU A 466 -9.95 22.69 -11.91
CA LEU A 466 -9.05 23.10 -10.85
C LEU A 466 -8.07 24.19 -11.31
N LEU A 467 -7.54 24.06 -12.53
CA LEU A 467 -6.49 24.93 -13.07
C LEU A 467 -7.02 26.16 -13.83
N ALA A 468 -8.31 26.21 -14.15
CA ALA A 468 -8.95 27.32 -14.82
C ALA A 468 -8.67 28.70 -14.17
N PRO A 469 -8.64 28.87 -12.83
CA PRO A 469 -8.31 30.15 -12.20
C PRO A 469 -6.89 30.66 -12.50
N PHE A 470 -5.98 29.77 -12.92
CA PHE A 470 -4.61 30.10 -13.32
C PHE A 470 -4.46 30.26 -14.84
N GLY A 471 -5.54 30.05 -15.61
CA GLY A 471 -5.53 30.14 -17.07
C GLY A 471 -4.75 29.02 -17.76
N ILE A 472 -4.64 27.86 -17.12
CA ILE A 472 -3.98 26.65 -17.65
C ILE A 472 -5.06 25.64 -18.04
N ALA A 473 -4.88 24.97 -19.18
CA ALA A 473 -5.73 23.85 -19.58
C ALA A 473 -4.95 22.83 -20.41
N PHE A 474 -5.28 21.56 -20.19
CA PHE A 474 -4.85 20.40 -20.95
C PHE A 474 -5.85 20.07 -22.07
N GLY A 475 -5.35 19.48 -23.15
CA GLY A 475 -6.14 18.95 -24.25
C GLY A 475 -6.56 17.50 -24.02
N ASP A 476 -6.88 16.81 -25.12
CA ASP A 476 -7.33 15.41 -25.15
C ASP A 476 -6.48 14.53 -26.09
N LYS A 477 -5.36 15.05 -26.59
CA LYS A 477 -4.46 14.26 -27.43
C LYS A 477 -3.73 13.23 -26.58
N ILE A 478 -3.41 12.09 -27.18
CA ILE A 478 -2.49 11.12 -26.58
C ILE A 478 -1.15 11.24 -27.30
N LEU A 479 -0.16 11.76 -26.60
CA LEU A 479 1.19 11.97 -27.09
C LEU A 479 2.15 10.96 -26.48
N SER A 480 3.13 10.52 -27.28
CA SER A 480 4.23 9.67 -26.85
C SER A 480 5.53 10.05 -27.55
N GLY A 481 6.68 9.79 -26.92
CA GLY A 481 7.97 10.03 -27.54
C GLY A 481 9.09 10.30 -26.55
N ASP A 482 10.31 10.34 -27.08
CA ASP A 482 11.49 10.64 -26.28
C ASP A 482 11.66 12.16 -26.13
N PHE A 483 12.06 12.60 -24.95
CA PHE A 483 12.41 13.98 -24.70
C PHE A 483 13.71 14.08 -23.89
N SER A 484 14.33 15.25 -23.89
CA SER A 484 15.50 15.50 -23.08
C SER A 484 15.45 16.86 -22.41
N ILE A 485 15.66 16.86 -21.09
CA ILE A 485 15.77 18.06 -20.27
C ILE A 485 17.16 18.01 -19.62
N ASN A 486 17.94 19.08 -19.78
CA ASN A 486 19.28 19.21 -19.18
C ASN A 486 20.24 18.05 -19.49
N GLY A 487 20.08 17.38 -20.63
CA GLY A 487 20.93 16.25 -21.04
C GLY A 487 20.52 14.89 -20.46
N GLU A 488 19.49 14.85 -19.61
CA GLU A 488 18.83 13.60 -19.23
C GLU A 488 17.80 13.25 -20.30
N GLN A 489 17.84 12.03 -20.81
CA GLN A 489 16.85 11.51 -21.75
C GLN A 489 15.81 10.72 -20.97
N SER A 490 14.54 10.93 -21.30
CA SER A 490 13.42 10.16 -20.76
C SER A 490 12.40 9.88 -21.87
N HIS A 491 11.56 8.89 -21.63
CA HIS A 491 10.49 8.50 -22.54
C HIS A 491 9.15 8.94 -21.95
N TYR A 492 8.39 9.71 -22.72
CA TYR A 492 7.01 10.05 -22.43
C TYR A 492 6.11 8.96 -23.00
N ALA A 493 5.58 8.09 -22.14
CA ALA A 493 4.89 6.88 -22.56
C ALA A 493 3.53 7.17 -23.19
N SER A 494 2.67 7.90 -22.49
CA SER A 494 1.34 8.32 -22.94
C SER A 494 0.90 9.50 -22.09
N GLY A 495 0.55 10.63 -22.68
CA GLY A 495 0.02 11.74 -21.90
C GLY A 495 -0.55 12.86 -22.76
N THR A 496 -1.20 13.83 -22.11
CA THR A 496 -1.96 14.89 -22.79
C THR A 496 -1.12 16.13 -23.14
N ASP A 497 -1.61 16.93 -24.10
CA ASP A 497 -1.02 18.21 -24.47
C ASP A 497 -1.51 19.38 -23.60
N ILE A 498 -0.74 20.47 -23.57
CA ILE A 498 -1.14 21.73 -22.92
C ILE A 498 -1.68 22.66 -24.02
N VAL A 499 -2.98 22.95 -23.98
CA VAL A 499 -3.68 23.77 -24.99
C VAL A 499 -3.84 25.22 -24.55
N GLN A 500 -3.75 25.50 -23.26
CA GLN A 500 -3.83 26.86 -22.72
C GLN A 500 -2.79 27.06 -21.61
N PHE A 501 -2.10 28.21 -21.66
CA PHE A 501 -1.15 28.61 -20.64
C PHE A 501 -1.19 30.15 -20.47
N PRO A 502 -1.06 30.69 -19.24
CA PRO A 502 -1.20 32.11 -18.98
C PRO A 502 -0.11 32.95 -19.67
N ALA A 503 -0.49 34.15 -20.10
CA ALA A 503 0.43 35.11 -20.69
C ALA A 503 1.55 35.49 -19.71
N GLY A 504 2.80 35.47 -20.20
CA GLY A 504 3.99 35.69 -19.36
C GLY A 504 4.50 34.43 -18.66
N GLY A 505 3.79 33.31 -18.77
CA GLY A 505 4.32 32.00 -18.42
C GLY A 505 5.34 31.48 -19.44
N PHE A 506 6.20 30.56 -19.00
CA PHE A 506 7.16 29.87 -19.86
C PHE A 506 6.63 28.49 -20.20
N LEU A 507 6.44 28.23 -21.49
CA LEU A 507 6.11 26.90 -22.00
C LEU A 507 7.35 26.29 -22.66
N HIS A 508 7.74 25.11 -22.20
CA HIS A 508 8.76 24.30 -22.84
C HIS A 508 8.07 23.14 -23.56
N GLY A 509 8.41 22.90 -24.81
CA GLY A 509 7.75 21.91 -25.65
C GLY A 509 8.74 20.97 -26.33
N PHE A 510 8.27 19.77 -26.64
CA PHE A 510 9.00 18.73 -27.38
C PHE A 510 8.17 18.29 -28.58
N GLU A 511 8.84 17.78 -29.62
CA GLU A 511 8.15 17.12 -30.72
C GLU A 511 7.80 15.68 -30.30
N LEU A 512 6.51 15.45 -30.04
CA LEU A 512 5.97 14.15 -29.67
C LEU A 512 5.07 13.60 -30.79
N GLN A 513 4.91 12.28 -30.83
CA GLN A 513 4.04 11.60 -31.78
C GLN A 513 2.66 11.41 -31.17
N GLU A 514 1.64 11.83 -31.91
CA GLU A 514 0.25 11.54 -31.57
C GLU A 514 -0.06 10.07 -31.86
N ASP A 515 -0.70 9.36 -30.93
CA ASP A 515 -1.08 7.96 -31.14
C ASP A 515 -1.98 7.87 -32.40
N PRO A 516 -1.62 7.02 -33.39
CA PRO A 516 -2.40 6.90 -34.62
C PRO A 516 -3.87 6.48 -34.38
N LYS A 517 -4.20 5.90 -33.22
CA LYS A 517 -5.58 5.58 -32.82
C LYS A 517 -6.42 6.81 -32.45
N THR A 518 -5.80 7.94 -32.10
CA THR A 518 -6.45 9.23 -31.80
C THR A 518 -6.38 10.19 -32.99
N ALA A 519 -5.32 10.12 -33.79
CA ALA A 519 -5.10 10.98 -34.96
C ALA A 519 -6.17 10.85 -36.07
N GLN A 520 -6.92 9.74 -36.13
CA GLN A 520 -7.94 9.50 -37.18
C GLN A 520 -9.24 10.30 -36.99
N ASN A 521 -9.49 10.88 -35.82
CA ASN A 521 -10.75 11.58 -35.52
C ASN A 521 -10.61 13.11 -35.37
N SER A 522 -9.40 13.67 -35.37
CA SER A 522 -9.16 15.12 -35.33
C SER A 522 -9.32 15.83 -36.69
N SER A 523 -9.56 15.07 -37.77
CA SER A 523 -9.99 15.63 -39.06
C SER A 523 -11.49 15.92 -39.02
N THR A 524 -11.84 17.21 -39.16
CA THR A 524 -13.19 17.76 -39.40
C THR A 524 -14.13 16.84 -40.18
N PRO A 525 -15.44 16.82 -39.88
CA PRO A 525 -16.38 15.95 -40.59
C PRO A 525 -16.51 16.43 -42.03
N ASP A 526 -15.97 15.64 -42.96
CA ASP A 526 -16.21 15.85 -44.38
C ASP A 526 -17.70 15.69 -44.66
N THR A 527 -18.31 16.81 -45.02
CA THR A 527 -19.65 16.88 -45.59
C THR A 527 -19.57 16.24 -46.97
N GLN A 528 -19.94 14.96 -47.09
CA GLN A 528 -20.39 14.43 -48.38
C GLN A 528 -21.23 13.15 -48.30
N ASN A 529 -22.46 13.33 -48.76
CA ASN A 529 -23.33 12.39 -49.47
C ASN A 529 -23.98 11.24 -48.71
N SER A 530 -25.15 11.58 -48.17
CA SER A 530 -26.35 10.76 -48.21
C SER A 530 -26.60 10.19 -49.62
N GLN A 531 -26.37 8.89 -49.82
CA GLN A 531 -27.15 8.09 -50.75
C GLN A 531 -27.51 6.73 -50.10
N SER A 532 -28.80 6.66 -49.77
CA SER A 532 -29.66 5.50 -49.67
C SER A 532 -29.13 4.19 -50.27
N GLN A 533 -29.19 3.10 -49.49
CA GLN A 533 -29.82 1.87 -49.97
C GLN A 533 -30.47 1.09 -48.83
N GLU A 534 -31.74 0.76 -49.06
CA GLU A 534 -32.64 0.00 -48.19
C GLU A 534 -32.27 -1.48 -48.08
N LYS A 535 -32.56 -2.04 -46.90
CA LYS A 535 -33.21 -3.35 -46.59
C LYS A 535 -32.78 -4.60 -47.40
N SER A 536 -32.48 -5.67 -46.66
CA SER A 536 -33.43 -6.78 -46.41
C SER A 536 -32.71 -8.11 -46.13
N LYS A 537 -33.11 -8.72 -45.00
CA LYS A 537 -32.89 -10.09 -44.50
C LYS A 537 -31.56 -10.45 -43.84
#